data_AF-A0A355WNP1-F1
#
_entry.id   AF-A0A355WNP1-F1
#
_cell.length_a   1.000
_cell.length_b   1.000
_cell.length_c   1.000
_cell.angle_alpha   90.00
_cell.angle_beta   90.00
_cell.angle_gamma   90.00
#
_symmetry.space_group_name_H-M   'P 1'
#
loop_
_entity.id
_entity.type
_entity.pdbx_description
1 polymer ?
#
loop_
_entity_poly.entity_id
_entity_poly.type
_entity_poly.pdbx_seq_one_letter_code
_entity_poly.pdbx_strand_id
1 'polypeptide(L)'
;VNRQLIADAINDAFDAGIDAQWLIDIARETLRLETEFNKRAGFTEAEDELPSFFADEPLPPTNRTARMFAREVNVYMKEFSADKTLVIT
;
A
#
# COMPACT_ATOMS: atom_id res chain seq x y z
N VAL A 1 -13.12 1.01 -5.38
CA VAL A 1 -12.84 0.45 -6.73
C VAL A 1 -13.80 -0.69 -7.00
N ASN A 2 -14.40 -0.78 -8.19
CA ASN A 2 -15.27 -1.92 -8.54
C ASN A 2 -14.41 -3.09 -9.01
N ARG A 3 -14.13 -4.02 -8.11
CA ARG A 3 -13.26 -5.18 -8.35
C ARG A 3 -13.89 -6.21 -9.29
N GLN A 4 -15.22 -6.36 -9.24
CA GLN A 4 -15.92 -7.27 -10.13
C GLN A 4 -15.77 -6.85 -11.59
N LEU A 5 -15.97 -5.56 -11.86
CA LEU A 5 -15.78 -5.00 -13.21
C LEU A 5 -14.37 -5.27 -13.77
N ILE A 6 -13.35 -5.20 -12.91
CA ILE A 6 -11.96 -5.46 -13.32
C ILE A 6 -11.74 -6.94 -13.63
N ALA A 7 -12.24 -7.84 -12.77
CA ALA A 7 -12.11 -9.27 -12.98
C ALA A 7 -12.82 -9.72 -14.27
N ASP A 8 -14.03 -9.20 -14.51
CA ASP A 8 -14.81 -9.47 -15.73
C ASP A 8 -14.05 -8.99 -16.97
N ALA A 9 -13.53 -7.75 -16.96
CA ALA A 9 -12.77 -7.21 -18.09
C ALA A 9 -11.49 -8.01 -18.40
N ILE A 10 -10.82 -8.54 -17.38
CA ILE A 10 -9.64 -9.40 -17.56
C ILE A 10 -10.05 -10.75 -18.15
N ASN A 11 -11.12 -11.36 -17.65
CA ASN A 11 -11.64 -12.62 -18.17
C ASN A 11 -12.12 -12.49 -19.61
N ASP A 12 -12.81 -11.41 -19.96
CA ASP A 12 -13.27 -11.14 -21.33
C ASP A 12 -12.10 -10.99 -22.31
N ALA A 13 -10.97 -10.42 -21.86
CA ALA A 13 -9.80 -10.21 -22.69
C ALA A 13 -8.89 -11.44 -22.81
N PHE A 14 -8.76 -12.23 -21.74
CA PHE A 14 -7.71 -13.24 -21.62
C PHE A 14 -8.19 -14.65 -21.20
N ASP A 15 -9.48 -14.84 -20.98
CA ASP A 15 -10.07 -16.10 -20.47
C ASP A 15 -9.36 -16.61 -19.19
N ALA A 16 -9.01 -15.67 -18.30
CA ALA A 16 -8.12 -15.93 -17.17
C ALA A 16 -8.76 -16.71 -16.00
N GLY A 17 -10.09 -16.83 -15.98
CA GLY A 17 -10.84 -17.55 -14.93
C GLY A 17 -10.67 -16.99 -13.51
N ILE A 18 -10.40 -15.69 -13.38
CA ILE A 18 -10.18 -15.03 -12.08
C ILE A 18 -11.47 -14.44 -11.51
N ASP A 19 -11.55 -14.32 -10.19
CA ASP A 19 -12.63 -13.61 -9.51
C ASP A 19 -12.14 -12.29 -8.87
N ALA A 20 -13.08 -11.52 -8.30
CA ALA A 20 -12.76 -10.25 -7.66
C ALA A 20 -11.88 -10.40 -6.40
N GLN A 21 -11.89 -11.58 -5.76
CA GLN A 21 -11.08 -11.86 -4.57
C GLN A 21 -9.62 -12.12 -4.94
N TRP A 22 -9.40 -12.80 -6.06
CA TRP A 22 -8.08 -13.03 -6.62
C TRP A 22 -7.28 -11.74 -6.80
N LEU A 23 -7.95 -10.64 -7.20
CA LEU A 23 -7.33 -9.31 -7.32
C LEU A 23 -6.76 -8.79 -5.99
N ILE A 24 -7.42 -9.07 -4.86
CA ILE A 24 -6.92 -8.71 -3.53
C ILE A 24 -5.72 -9.57 -3.15
N ASP A 25 -5.80 -10.86 -3.45
CA ASP A 25 -4.76 -11.81 -3.06
C ASP A 25 -3.46 -11.54 -3.83
N ILE A 26 -3.55 -11.27 -5.13
CA ILE A 26 -2.37 -10.89 -5.92
C ILE A 26 -1.83 -9.52 -5.53
N ALA A 27 -2.67 -8.55 -5.15
CA ALA A 27 -2.20 -7.25 -4.67
C ALA A 27 -1.41 -7.40 -3.36
N ARG A 28 -1.87 -8.23 -2.43
CA ARG A 28 -1.14 -8.52 -1.18
C ARG A 28 0.21 -9.19 -1.45
N GLU A 29 0.23 -10.17 -2.33
CA GLU A 29 1.48 -10.84 -2.70
C GLU A 29 2.44 -9.90 -3.42
N THR A 30 1.92 -9.02 -4.29
CA THR A 30 2.71 -8.00 -4.99
C THR A 30 3.39 -7.06 -3.98
N LEU A 31 2.64 -6.49 -3.02
CA LEU A 31 3.20 -5.63 -1.98
C LEU A 31 4.27 -6.34 -1.13
N ARG A 32 4.05 -7.63 -0.82
CA ARG A 32 5.02 -8.45 -0.09
C ARG A 32 6.33 -8.61 -0.88
N LEU A 33 6.22 -8.88 -2.18
CA LEU A 33 7.37 -9.04 -3.07
C LEU A 33 8.12 -7.71 -3.28
N GLU A 34 7.40 -6.60 -3.47
CA GLU A 34 7.99 -5.26 -3.58
C GLU A 34 8.76 -4.87 -2.31
N THR A 35 8.19 -5.15 -1.14
CA THR A 35 8.87 -4.92 0.14
C THR A 35 10.17 -5.72 0.25
N GLU A 36 10.16 -6.99 -0.15
CA GLU A 36 11.35 -7.84 -0.13
C GLU A 36 12.40 -7.37 -1.15
N PHE A 37 11.96 -6.94 -2.33
CA PHE A 37 12.83 -6.37 -3.34
C PHE A 37 13.54 -5.10 -2.82
N ASN A 38 12.80 -4.17 -2.22
CA ASN A 38 13.35 -2.94 -1.66
C ASN A 38 14.37 -3.23 -0.55
N LYS A 39 14.07 -4.17 0.36
CA LYS A 39 15.02 -4.61 1.40
C LYS A 39 16.33 -5.15 0.81
N ARG A 40 16.25 -5.96 -0.25
CA ARG A 40 17.44 -6.49 -0.94
C ARG A 40 18.23 -5.41 -1.66
N ALA A 41 17.56 -4.36 -2.13
CA ALA A 41 18.19 -3.18 -2.70
C ALA A 41 18.81 -2.25 -1.65
N GLY A 42 18.63 -2.52 -0.35
CA GLY A 42 19.21 -1.75 0.75
C GLY A 42 18.31 -0.63 1.27
N PHE A 43 17.03 -0.58 0.88
CA PHE A 43 16.08 0.37 1.45
C PHE A 43 15.80 0.04 2.92
N THR A 44 15.70 1.09 3.72
CA THR A 44 15.43 1.06 5.14
C THR A 44 14.20 1.92 5.46
N GLU A 45 13.83 1.97 6.74
CA GLU A 45 12.74 2.86 7.21
C GLU A 45 13.04 4.34 6.98
N ALA A 46 14.30 4.74 6.78
CA ALA A 46 14.65 6.12 6.48
C ALA A 46 14.13 6.58 5.11
N GLU A 47 14.07 5.68 4.13
CA GLU A 47 13.57 5.95 2.78
C GLU A 47 12.05 6.09 2.72
N ASP A 48 11.33 5.63 3.76
CA ASP A 48 9.86 5.76 3.87
C ASP A 48 9.44 7.14 4.41
N GLU A 49 10.38 7.91 4.99
CA GLU A 49 10.09 9.18 5.66
C GLU A 49 9.97 10.33 4.67
N LEU A 50 8.96 11.18 4.85
CA LEU A 50 8.82 12.39 4.04
C LEU A 50 9.94 13.40 4.38
N PRO A 51 10.34 14.25 3.42
CA PRO A 51 11.24 15.37 3.71
C PRO A 51 10.74 16.24 4.88
N SER A 52 11.66 16.73 5.72
CA SER A 52 11.29 17.37 7.00
C SER A 52 10.40 18.60 6.84
N PHE A 53 10.51 19.35 5.74
CA PHE A 53 9.69 20.53 5.49
C PHE A 53 8.18 20.23 5.49
N PHE A 54 7.76 18.99 5.18
CA PHE A 54 6.34 18.60 5.30
C PHE A 54 5.83 18.66 6.74
N ALA A 55 6.70 18.41 7.72
CA ALA A 55 6.39 18.49 9.15
C ALA A 55 6.71 19.88 9.74
N ASP A 56 7.75 20.55 9.22
CA ASP A 56 8.29 21.79 9.76
C ASP A 56 7.59 23.06 9.21
N GLU A 57 7.09 23.02 7.97
CA GLU A 57 6.55 24.18 7.25
C GLU A 57 5.02 24.06 7.05
N PRO A 58 4.20 24.84 7.77
CA PRO A 58 2.75 24.83 7.60
C PRO A 58 2.32 25.31 6.21
N LEU A 59 1.46 24.55 5.52
CA LEU A 59 0.98 24.92 4.18
C LEU A 59 -0.24 25.88 4.25
N PRO A 60 -0.11 27.14 3.78
CA PRO A 60 -1.23 28.07 3.75
C PRO A 60 -2.33 27.66 2.74
N PRO A 61 -3.58 28.11 2.93
CA PRO A 61 -4.06 28.90 4.07
C PRO A 61 -4.42 28.04 5.29
N THR A 62 -4.37 26.71 5.16
CA THR A 62 -4.83 25.79 6.22
C THR A 62 -3.83 25.67 7.37
N ASN A 63 -2.58 26.08 7.15
CA ASN A 63 -1.45 25.98 8.08
C ASN A 63 -1.31 24.58 8.67
N ARG A 64 -1.53 23.55 7.84
CA ARG A 64 -1.36 22.14 8.24
C ARG A 64 0.03 21.66 7.84
N THR A 65 0.57 20.80 8.70
CA THR A 65 1.78 20.00 8.44
C THR A 65 1.40 18.52 8.39
N ALA A 66 2.30 17.70 7.85
CA ALA A 66 2.22 16.25 7.93
C ALA A 66 2.24 15.80 9.39
N ARG A 67 1.43 14.79 9.70
CA ARG A 67 1.27 14.22 11.05
C ARG A 67 1.47 12.71 11.08
N MET A 68 1.89 12.14 9.96
CA MET A 68 2.14 10.72 9.80
C MET A 68 3.63 10.56 9.53
N PHE A 69 4.30 9.81 10.38
CA PHE A 69 5.73 9.54 10.27
C PHE A 69 5.95 8.08 9.92
N ALA A 70 6.99 7.79 9.16
CA ALA A 70 7.26 6.46 8.62
C ALA A 70 7.31 5.40 9.71
N ARG A 71 7.94 5.71 10.86
CA ARG A 71 8.00 4.80 12.01
C ARG A 71 6.63 4.33 12.47
N GLU A 72 5.71 5.27 12.70
CA GLU A 72 4.39 4.97 13.22
C GLU A 72 3.57 4.18 12.19
N VAL A 73 3.61 4.63 10.94
CA VAL A 73 2.92 3.96 9.82
C VAL A 73 3.45 2.53 9.64
N ASN A 74 4.76 2.32 9.72
CA ASN A 74 5.38 1.01 9.53
C ASN A 74 5.03 0.00 10.63
N VAL A 75 4.71 0.45 11.86
CA VAL A 75 4.15 -0.43 12.89
C VAL A 75 2.79 -0.96 12.45
N TYR A 76 1.88 -0.06 12.05
CA TYR A 76 0.54 -0.45 11.59
C TYR A 76 0.59 -1.30 10.32
N MET A 77 1.50 -1.02 9.39
CA MET A 77 1.65 -1.81 8.17
C MET A 77 2.13 -3.24 8.45
N LYS A 78 2.99 -3.43 9.46
CA LYS A 78 3.42 -4.78 9.90
C LYS A 78 2.26 -5.55 10.52
N GLU A 79 1.45 -4.90 11.35
CA GLU A 79 0.23 -5.50 11.93
C GLU A 79 -0.77 -5.88 10.84
N PHE A 80 -1.05 -4.95 9.91
CA PHE A 80 -1.92 -5.16 8.75
C PHE A 80 -1.45 -6.34 7.89
N SER A 81 -0.14 -6.43 7.64
CA SER A 81 0.44 -7.51 6.83
C SER A 81 0.39 -8.87 7.53
N ALA A 82 0.35 -8.89 8.86
CA ALA A 82 0.26 -10.11 9.65
C ALA A 82 -1.20 -10.64 9.76
N ASP A 83 -2.18 -9.75 9.74
CA ASP A 83 -3.60 -10.11 9.81
C ASP A 83 -4.21 -10.40 8.43
N LYS A 84 -4.31 -11.68 8.09
CA LYS A 84 -4.91 -12.15 6.83
C LYS A 84 -6.44 -12.04 6.78
N THR A 85 -7.08 -11.74 7.90
CA THR A 85 -8.55 -11.66 8.03
C THR A 85 -9.09 -10.24 7.84
N LEU A 86 -8.21 -9.23 7.85
CA LEU A 86 -8.61 -7.85 7.66
C LEU A 86 -9.06 -7.61 6.21
N VAL A 87 -10.35 -7.30 6.05
CA VAL A 87 -10.94 -6.90 4.76
C VAL A 87 -10.76 -5.40 4.63
N ILE A 88 -10.04 -4.94 3.60
CA ILE A 88 -10.08 -3.53 3.20
C ILE A 88 -11.45 -3.31 2.54
N THR A 89 -12.44 -2.94 3.36
CA THR A 89 -13.79 -2.56 2.92
C THR A 89 -13.75 -1.32 2.03
#